data_AF-A0A0N0P269-F1
#
_entry.id   AF-A0A0N0P269-F1
#
_cell.length_a   1.000
_cell.length_b   1.000
_cell.length_c   1.000
_cell.angle_alpha   90.00
_cell.angle_beta   90.00
_cell.angle_gamma   90.00
#
_symmetry.space_group_name_H-M   'P 1'
#
loop_
_entity.id
_entity.type
_entity.pdbx_description
1 polymer ?
#
loop_
_entity_poly.entity_id
_entity_poly.type
_entity_poly.pdbx_seq_one_letter_code
_entity_poly.pdbx_strand_id
1 'polypeptide(L)'
;MDYQDLKQFLCNITAPITYIMIMNNGEFKPIRGLLQRLKKNLEVHMNKNLFISDHPENIGYAAALNEAIRHVLTYSVKEIPWIFVSNVDVRFGDTFMPEFVNVVNRHTTGQEIRLQRLKDEIAEEWKTAANAPNRRYLYRSDKRPIVTAPSLPYRIRIMPYSEMRKQFADIYGMFFANSIPHMATTALPRLMLETVGFFDENYYPTYSEDDDYAWRMHALGFRDYFSPKGRYVHFDMTNTFFNSDIRENGIAKYPAYTVQALKYTRVHYRPYRHYYRRYKWFPYSKYLSPEDGPERIDLPFKGVIPVDMWVLDPKHLTSILQIGEGKLCRRHYSRYDMNVLNFNVSENGEIIRVNP
;
A
#
# COMPACT_ATOMS: atom_id res chain seq x y z
N MET A 1 -16.07 -2.37 11.45
CA MET A 1 -15.26 -2.65 12.64
C MET A 1 -15.89 -1.87 13.76
N ASP A 2 -15.98 -2.46 14.95
CA ASP A 2 -16.45 -1.75 16.13
C ASP A 2 -15.27 -1.44 17.07
N TYR A 3 -15.56 -0.78 18.20
CA TYR A 3 -14.52 -0.40 19.15
C TYR A 3 -13.95 -1.57 19.95
N GLN A 4 -14.67 -2.70 20.02
CA GLN A 4 -14.19 -3.92 20.68
C GLN A 4 -13.09 -4.56 19.85
N ASP A 5 -13.18 -4.53 18.52
CA ASP A 5 -12.11 -5.00 17.64
C ASP A 5 -10.81 -4.23 17.89
N LEU A 6 -10.87 -2.89 17.88
CA LEU A 6 -9.71 -2.05 18.16
C LEU A 6 -9.13 -2.32 19.55
N LYS A 7 -9.99 -2.44 20.57
CA LYS A 7 -9.56 -2.75 21.94
C LYS A 7 -8.86 -4.11 22.00
N GLN A 8 -9.48 -5.15 21.47
CA GLN A 8 -8.94 -6.50 21.50
C GLN A 8 -7.63 -6.60 20.73
N PHE A 9 -7.53 -5.96 19.56
CA PHE A 9 -6.29 -5.87 18.79
C PHE A 9 -5.16 -5.25 19.61
N LEU A 10 -5.40 -4.07 20.20
CA LEU A 10 -4.38 -3.40 21.02
C LEU A 10 -3.99 -4.23 22.25
N CYS A 11 -4.94 -4.89 22.91
CA CYS A 11 -4.66 -5.80 24.04
C CYS A 11 -3.91 -7.08 23.62
N ASN A 12 -3.98 -7.47 22.35
CA ASN A 12 -3.35 -8.67 21.81
C ASN A 12 -1.94 -8.42 21.25
N ILE A 13 -1.49 -7.16 21.20
CA ILE A 13 -0.10 -6.84 20.89
C ILE A 13 0.76 -7.03 22.14
N THR A 14 1.54 -8.10 22.14
CA THR A 14 2.43 -8.49 23.26
C THR A 14 3.90 -8.08 23.06
N ALA A 15 4.18 -7.23 22.07
CA ALA A 15 5.50 -6.68 21.81
C ALA A 15 5.51 -5.14 22.00
N PRO A 16 6.64 -4.54 22.42
CA PRO A 16 6.74 -3.08 22.54
C PRO A 16 6.53 -2.37 21.20
N ILE A 17 5.82 -1.24 21.22
CA ILE A 17 5.60 -0.38 20.06
C ILE A 17 6.11 1.03 20.37
N THR A 18 6.94 1.57 19.49
CA THR A 18 7.42 2.96 19.58
C THR A 18 6.36 3.97 19.13
N TYR A 19 5.71 3.68 17.99
CA TYR A 19 4.77 4.56 17.30
C TYR A 19 3.49 3.80 16.91
N ILE A 20 2.33 4.39 17.20
CA ILE A 20 1.03 3.88 16.77
C ILE A 20 0.38 4.92 15.86
N MET A 21 0.02 4.50 14.65
CA MET A 21 -0.78 5.32 13.72
C MET A 21 -2.10 4.62 13.42
N ILE A 22 -3.21 5.29 13.73
CA ILE A 22 -4.56 4.80 13.48
C ILE A 22 -5.14 5.56 12.28
N MET A 23 -5.40 4.84 11.20
CA MET A 23 -6.08 5.35 10.02
C MET A 23 -7.57 5.03 10.09
N ASN A 24 -8.39 6.02 10.43
CA ASN A 24 -9.84 5.86 10.49
C ASN A 24 -10.49 6.22 9.15
N ASN A 25 -10.63 5.21 8.30
CA ASN A 25 -11.10 5.38 6.93
C ASN A 25 -12.60 5.10 6.78
N GLY A 26 -13.43 6.05 7.21
CA GLY A 26 -14.89 6.00 7.08
C GLY A 26 -15.65 6.87 8.10
N GLU A 27 -16.97 6.92 7.93
CA GLU A 27 -17.87 7.80 8.69
C GLU A 27 -18.49 7.14 9.95
N PHE A 28 -17.94 6.02 10.43
CA PHE A 28 -18.57 5.28 11.53
C PHE A 28 -18.46 6.04 12.86
N LYS A 29 -19.56 6.69 13.25
CA LYS A 29 -19.62 7.64 14.38
C LYS A 29 -19.13 7.06 15.72
N PRO A 30 -19.47 5.83 16.14
CA PRO A 30 -18.98 5.28 17.41
C PRO A 30 -17.46 5.18 17.49
N ILE A 31 -16.79 4.70 16.43
CA ILE A 31 -15.32 4.68 16.37
C ILE A 31 -14.76 6.10 16.39
N ARG A 32 -15.32 7.03 15.60
CA ARG A 32 -14.90 8.44 15.62
C ARG A 32 -15.01 9.04 17.02
N GLY A 33 -16.12 8.79 17.71
CA GLY A 33 -16.34 9.25 19.08
C GLY A 33 -15.29 8.68 20.05
N LEU A 34 -14.93 7.40 19.92
CA LEU A 34 -13.83 6.81 20.69
C LEU A 34 -12.50 7.49 20.38
N LEU A 35 -12.14 7.62 19.10
CA LEU A 35 -10.88 8.20 18.67
C LEU A 35 -10.74 9.67 19.13
N GLN A 36 -11.83 10.45 19.10
CA GLN A 36 -11.83 11.81 19.63
C GLN A 36 -11.60 11.86 21.15
N ARG A 37 -12.18 10.92 21.91
CA ARG A 37 -11.89 10.79 23.34
C ARG A 37 -10.44 10.36 23.58
N LEU A 38 -9.88 9.46 22.76
CA LEU A 38 -8.47 9.06 22.85
C LEU A 38 -7.54 10.24 22.56
N LYS A 39 -7.81 11.03 21.51
CA LYS A 39 -7.07 12.26 21.19
C LYS A 39 -7.01 13.22 22.39
N LYS A 40 -8.16 13.42 23.05
CA LYS A 40 -8.26 14.29 24.24
C LYS A 40 -7.54 13.70 25.47
N ASN A 41 -7.77 12.43 25.78
CA ASN A 41 -7.26 11.81 27.00
C ASN A 41 -5.76 11.49 26.93
N LEU A 42 -5.21 11.32 25.73
CA LEU A 42 -3.80 11.01 25.48
C LEU A 42 -3.08 12.15 24.76
N GLU A 43 -3.54 13.40 24.95
CA GLU A 43 -3.01 14.59 24.28
C GLU A 43 -1.49 14.70 24.36
N VAL A 44 -0.89 14.35 25.50
CA VAL A 44 0.57 14.41 25.71
C VAL A 44 1.36 13.49 24.79
N HIS A 45 0.74 12.43 24.24
CA HIS A 45 1.31 11.46 23.31
C HIS A 45 0.95 11.74 21.85
N MET A 46 -0.08 12.57 21.61
CA MET A 46 -0.52 12.93 20.26
C MET A 46 0.60 13.62 19.50
N ASN A 47 0.78 13.24 18.23
CA ASN A 47 1.83 13.76 17.35
C ASN A 47 3.27 13.51 17.86
N LYS A 48 3.44 12.63 18.85
CA LYS A 48 4.74 12.14 19.32
C LYS A 48 4.86 10.65 19.06
N ASN A 49 4.02 9.86 19.74
CA ASN A 49 4.02 8.40 19.67
C ASN A 49 2.65 7.83 19.27
N LEU A 50 1.60 8.66 19.27
CA LEU A 50 0.26 8.32 18.82
C LEU A 50 -0.20 9.30 17.74
N PHE A 51 -0.61 8.76 16.61
CA PHE A 51 -1.13 9.49 15.46
C PHE A 51 -2.50 8.93 15.10
N ILE A 52 -3.48 9.80 14.87
CA ILE A 52 -4.83 9.38 14.52
C ILE A 52 -5.34 10.29 13.38
N SER A 53 -5.47 9.71 12.20
CA SER A 53 -6.01 10.39 11.02
C SER A 53 -7.43 9.94 10.72
N ASP A 54 -8.31 10.88 10.36
CA ASP A 54 -9.74 10.67 10.17
C ASP A 54 -10.15 11.00 8.72
N HIS A 55 -10.60 10.00 7.96
CA HIS A 55 -11.09 10.14 6.58
C HIS A 55 -12.56 9.71 6.47
N PRO A 56 -13.53 10.55 6.89
CA PRO A 56 -14.96 10.23 6.76
C PRO A 56 -15.39 9.89 5.33
N GLU A 57 -14.73 10.50 4.34
CA GLU A 57 -14.97 10.34 2.91
C GLU A 57 -14.61 8.97 2.35
N ASN A 58 -13.83 8.17 3.11
CA ASN A 58 -13.17 6.95 2.65
C ASN A 58 -12.25 7.20 1.44
N ILE A 59 -10.96 7.37 1.70
CA ILE A 59 -9.94 7.59 0.65
C ILE A 59 -9.43 6.28 0.01
N GLY A 60 -9.96 5.13 0.43
CA GLY A 60 -9.47 3.81 0.04
C GLY A 60 -8.26 3.34 0.86
N TYR A 61 -8.02 2.03 0.86
CA TYR A 61 -6.97 1.38 1.65
C TYR A 61 -5.57 1.83 1.22
N ALA A 62 -5.29 1.83 -0.09
CA ALA A 62 -4.00 2.26 -0.64
C ALA A 62 -3.64 3.70 -0.23
N ALA A 63 -4.58 4.64 -0.33
CA ALA A 63 -4.32 6.04 0.01
C ALA A 63 -4.10 6.23 1.51
N ALA A 64 -4.88 5.55 2.37
CA ALA A 64 -4.70 5.58 3.82
C ALA A 64 -3.33 5.02 4.23
N LEU A 65 -2.90 3.91 3.63
CA LEU A 65 -1.58 3.34 3.88
C LEU A 65 -0.47 4.25 3.38
N ASN A 66 -0.64 4.89 2.21
CA ASN A 66 0.32 5.85 1.69
C ASN A 66 0.46 7.09 2.57
N GLU A 67 -0.60 7.57 3.21
CA GLU A 67 -0.50 8.65 4.20
C GLU A 67 0.41 8.24 5.37
N ALA A 68 0.22 7.03 5.90
CA ALA A 68 1.07 6.50 6.96
C ALA A 68 2.51 6.31 6.50
N ILE A 69 2.74 5.78 5.29
CA ILE A 69 4.09 5.62 4.73
C ILE A 69 4.78 6.96 4.56
N ARG A 70 4.10 8.00 4.04
CA ARG A 70 4.69 9.35 3.93
C ARG A 70 5.16 9.86 5.28
N HIS A 71 4.36 9.66 6.33
CA HIS A 71 4.74 10.04 7.68
C HIS A 71 5.96 9.25 8.17
N VAL A 72 5.95 7.92 8.00
CA VAL A 72 7.08 7.04 8.35
C VAL A 72 8.37 7.48 7.63
N LEU A 73 8.28 7.87 6.36
CA LEU A 73 9.44 8.28 5.57
C LEU A 73 10.09 9.59 6.05
N THR A 74 9.42 10.38 6.90
CA THR A 74 10.03 11.54 7.56
C THR A 74 11.02 11.18 8.66
N TYR A 75 10.96 9.96 9.18
CA TYR A 75 11.87 9.45 10.21
C TYR A 75 13.11 8.79 9.60
N SER A 76 14.17 8.70 10.39
CA SER A 76 15.40 8.01 10.01
C SER A 76 15.20 6.48 9.94
N VAL A 77 16.03 5.80 9.14
CA VAL A 77 16.02 4.33 9.04
C VAL A 77 16.29 3.67 10.40
N LYS A 78 17.18 4.27 11.20
CA LYS A 78 17.52 3.78 12.54
C LYS A 78 16.34 3.84 13.51
N GLU A 79 15.50 4.85 13.38
CA GLU A 79 14.36 5.08 14.25
C GLU A 79 13.16 4.22 13.87
N ILE A 80 12.86 4.12 12.57
CA ILE A 80 11.80 3.26 12.03
C ILE A 80 12.39 2.35 10.94
N PRO A 81 12.98 1.20 11.31
CA PRO A 81 13.58 0.26 10.36
C PRO A 81 12.55 -0.56 9.59
N TRP A 82 11.32 -0.65 10.10
CA TRP A 82 10.19 -1.34 9.46
C TRP A 82 8.88 -0.89 10.12
N ILE A 83 7.76 -1.17 9.46
CA ILE A 83 6.41 -0.90 9.98
C ILE A 83 5.60 -2.17 10.06
N PHE A 84 4.68 -2.23 11.02
CA PHE A 84 3.66 -3.28 11.13
C PHE A 84 2.32 -2.71 10.66
N VAL A 85 1.79 -3.26 9.56
CA VAL A 85 0.50 -2.86 9.00
C VAL A 85 -0.50 -3.94 9.34
N SER A 86 -1.63 -3.57 9.94
CA SER A 86 -2.64 -4.54 10.33
C SER A 86 -4.06 -3.99 10.29
N ASN A 87 -5.00 -4.83 9.87
CA ASN A 87 -6.41 -4.67 10.22
C ASN A 87 -6.57 -4.86 11.74
N VAL A 88 -7.67 -4.36 12.30
CA VAL A 88 -7.96 -4.46 13.74
C VAL A 88 -8.81 -5.68 14.12
N ASP A 89 -9.31 -6.42 13.12
CA ASP A 89 -10.06 -7.67 13.27
C ASP A 89 -9.16 -8.91 13.15
N VAL A 90 -7.89 -8.77 13.55
CA VAL A 90 -6.92 -9.87 13.63
C VAL A 90 -6.58 -10.21 15.06
N ARG A 91 -6.25 -11.48 15.31
CA ARG A 91 -5.76 -11.96 16.59
C ARG A 91 -4.52 -12.84 16.38
N PHE A 92 -3.59 -12.74 17.30
CA PHE A 92 -2.29 -13.40 17.34
C PHE A 92 -2.27 -14.37 18.52
N GLY A 93 -1.62 -15.52 18.33
CA GLY A 93 -1.28 -16.40 19.44
C GLY A 93 -0.25 -15.75 20.36
N ASP A 94 -0.24 -16.14 21.64
CA ASP A 94 0.47 -15.42 22.72
C ASP A 94 1.98 -15.21 22.45
N THR A 95 2.63 -16.16 21.77
CA THR A 95 4.05 -16.13 21.46
C THR A 95 4.38 -15.48 20.11
N PHE A 96 3.37 -15.18 19.28
CA PHE A 96 3.56 -14.76 17.89
C PHE A 96 4.30 -13.42 17.80
N MET A 97 3.79 -12.37 18.47
CA MET A 97 4.33 -11.01 18.30
C MET A 97 5.81 -10.90 18.69
N PRO A 98 6.27 -11.42 19.85
CA PRO A 98 7.69 -11.35 20.22
C PRO A 98 8.60 -12.07 19.22
N GLU A 99 8.19 -13.26 18.74
CA GLU A 99 8.97 -14.01 17.77
C GLU A 99 9.00 -13.34 16.39
N PHE A 100 7.84 -12.84 15.94
CA PHE A 100 7.72 -12.15 14.66
C PHE A 100 8.60 -10.89 14.64
N VAL A 101 8.56 -10.08 15.71
CA VAL A 101 9.44 -8.91 15.87
C VAL A 101 10.92 -9.29 15.83
N ASN A 102 11.32 -10.36 16.52
CA ASN A 102 12.71 -10.83 16.51
C ASN A 102 13.17 -11.22 15.10
N VAL A 103 12.33 -11.95 14.36
CA VAL A 103 12.61 -12.34 12.97
C VAL A 103 12.75 -11.10 12.08
N VAL A 104 11.79 -10.17 12.13
CA VAL A 104 11.83 -8.96 11.30
C VAL A 104 13.07 -8.14 11.63
N ASN A 105 13.40 -7.92 12.91
CA ASN A 105 14.60 -7.18 13.31
C ASN A 105 15.89 -7.83 12.77
N ARG A 106 16.01 -9.15 12.87
CA ARG A 106 17.17 -9.89 12.36
C ARG A 106 17.33 -9.70 10.84
N HIS A 107 16.24 -9.80 10.09
CA HIS A 107 16.27 -9.74 8.63
C HIS A 107 16.23 -8.31 8.06
N THR A 108 16.04 -7.29 8.90
CA THR A 108 16.09 -5.87 8.52
C THR A 108 17.36 -5.16 8.98
N THR A 109 18.29 -5.89 9.62
CA THR A 109 19.59 -5.36 10.00
C THR A 109 20.40 -4.94 8.76
N GLY A 110 21.10 -3.81 8.84
CA GLY A 110 22.01 -3.32 7.78
C GLY A 110 21.31 -2.62 6.60
N GLN A 111 20.00 -2.46 6.62
CA GLN A 111 19.25 -1.75 5.56
C GLN A 111 19.67 -0.29 5.39
N GLU A 112 20.10 0.38 6.46
CA GLU A 112 20.58 1.77 6.42
C GLU A 112 21.77 1.93 5.46
N ILE A 113 22.76 1.05 5.54
CA ILE A 113 23.94 1.08 4.66
C ILE A 113 23.53 0.84 3.20
N ARG A 114 22.61 -0.10 2.97
CA ARG A 114 22.10 -0.41 1.63
C ARG A 114 21.35 0.80 1.04
N LEU A 115 20.47 1.42 1.83
CA LEU A 115 19.72 2.61 1.43
C LEU A 115 20.62 3.80 1.16
N GLN A 116 21.63 4.02 2.00
CA GLN A 116 22.58 5.11 1.79
C GLN A 116 23.29 4.96 0.44
N ARG A 117 23.77 3.75 0.10
CA ARG A 117 24.39 3.49 -1.21
C ARG A 117 23.46 3.78 -2.39
N LEU A 118 22.17 3.43 -2.27
CA LEU A 118 21.18 3.75 -3.31
C LEU A 118 20.96 5.27 -3.42
N LYS A 119 20.91 5.98 -2.29
CA LYS A 119 20.77 7.45 -2.26
C LYS A 119 22.00 8.15 -2.84
N ASP A 120 23.19 7.66 -2.54
CA ASP A 120 24.44 8.16 -3.10
C ASP A 120 24.45 7.96 -4.63
N GLU A 121 24.03 6.79 -5.11
CA GLU A 121 23.88 6.53 -6.56
C GLU A 121 22.91 7.52 -7.21
N ILE A 122 21.76 7.77 -6.59
CA ILE A 122 20.75 8.71 -7.08
C ILE A 122 21.26 10.15 -7.12
N ALA A 123 22.06 10.56 -6.13
CA ALA A 123 22.67 11.88 -6.11
C ALA A 123 23.64 12.08 -7.31
N GLU A 124 24.31 11.01 -7.74
CA GLU A 124 25.19 11.02 -8.91
C GLU A 124 24.41 10.93 -10.24
N GLU A 125 23.25 10.27 -10.29
CA GLU A 125 22.41 10.18 -11.51
C GLU A 125 22.08 11.54 -12.10
N TRP A 126 21.73 12.51 -11.25
CA TRP A 126 21.33 13.85 -11.69
C TRP A 126 22.45 14.58 -12.45
N LYS A 127 23.72 14.28 -12.16
CA LYS A 127 24.86 14.84 -12.91
C LYS A 127 24.91 14.36 -14.36
N THR A 128 24.29 13.21 -14.65
CA THR A 128 24.25 12.58 -15.98
C THR A 128 22.86 12.57 -16.61
N ALA A 129 21.86 13.19 -15.95
CA ALA A 129 20.46 13.19 -16.36
C ALA A 129 20.20 13.74 -17.76
N ALA A 130 21.07 14.63 -18.26
CA ALA A 130 21.01 15.16 -19.61
C ALA A 130 21.05 14.06 -20.69
N ASN A 131 21.71 12.93 -20.41
CA ASN A 131 21.93 11.84 -21.35
C ASN A 131 20.87 10.73 -21.25
N ALA A 132 19.90 10.82 -20.33
CA ALA A 132 18.89 9.79 -20.17
C ALA A 132 17.90 9.80 -21.36
N PRO A 133 17.77 8.70 -22.12
CA PRO A 133 16.87 8.64 -23.28
C PRO A 133 15.39 8.88 -22.93
N ASN A 134 15.00 8.54 -21.69
CA ASN A 134 13.65 8.78 -21.17
C ASN A 134 13.72 9.28 -19.73
N ARG A 135 13.63 10.61 -19.55
CA ARG A 135 13.71 11.28 -18.24
C ARG A 135 12.60 10.91 -17.26
N ARG A 136 11.50 10.26 -17.70
CA ARG A 136 10.48 9.71 -16.79
C ARG A 136 11.07 8.72 -15.78
N TYR A 137 12.16 8.06 -16.13
CA TYR A 137 12.84 7.09 -15.28
C TYR A 137 13.72 7.72 -14.20
N LEU A 138 14.05 9.01 -14.34
CA LEU A 138 14.75 9.80 -13.31
C LEU A 138 13.77 10.50 -12.37
N TYR A 139 12.52 10.68 -12.80
CA TYR A 139 11.51 11.40 -12.03
C TYR A 139 11.24 10.74 -10.68
N ARG A 140 11.15 11.56 -9.63
CA ARG A 140 10.87 11.14 -8.27
C ARG A 140 9.83 12.06 -7.64
N SER A 141 8.77 11.48 -7.10
CA SER A 141 7.70 12.23 -6.44
C SER A 141 6.91 11.32 -5.48
N ASP A 142 6.55 11.85 -4.32
CA ASP A 142 5.61 11.26 -3.37
C ASP A 142 4.19 11.85 -3.52
N LYS A 143 4.00 12.77 -4.46
CA LYS A 143 2.75 13.52 -4.70
C LYS A 143 2.04 13.06 -5.95
N ARG A 144 0.71 13.06 -5.89
CA ARG A 144 -0.17 12.85 -7.04
C ARG A 144 0.04 13.95 -8.11
N PRO A 145 -0.21 13.65 -9.39
CA PRO A 145 -0.72 12.38 -9.90
C PRO A 145 0.36 11.32 -10.14
N ILE A 146 1.64 11.70 -10.23
CA ILE A 146 2.73 10.76 -10.56
C ILE A 146 3.52 10.44 -9.30
N VAL A 147 3.43 9.20 -8.84
CA VAL A 147 4.06 8.76 -7.59
C VAL A 147 5.10 7.69 -7.90
N THR A 148 6.26 7.76 -7.27
CA THR A 148 7.38 6.83 -7.41
C THR A 148 8.01 6.50 -6.05
N ALA A 149 8.88 5.50 -6.01
CA ALA A 149 9.74 5.29 -4.84
C ALA A 149 10.82 6.39 -4.76
N PRO A 150 11.24 6.78 -3.54
CA PRO A 150 12.29 7.79 -3.34
C PRO A 150 13.70 7.27 -3.66
N SER A 151 13.96 5.97 -3.46
CA SER A 151 15.32 5.42 -3.39
C SER A 151 15.56 4.30 -4.41
N LEU A 152 14.76 4.18 -5.47
CA LEU A 152 15.06 3.28 -6.59
C LEU A 152 15.94 3.98 -7.63
N PRO A 153 17.18 3.53 -7.88
CA PRO A 153 18.07 4.13 -8.88
C PRO A 153 17.57 3.94 -10.32
N TYR A 154 17.87 4.92 -11.18
CA TYR A 154 17.64 4.91 -12.62
C TYR A 154 18.16 3.63 -13.27
N ARG A 155 19.37 3.17 -12.91
CA ARG A 155 19.94 1.94 -13.51
C ARG A 155 19.00 0.76 -13.31
N ILE A 156 18.41 0.62 -12.12
CA ILE A 156 17.48 -0.47 -11.81
C ILE A 156 16.18 -0.25 -12.56
N ARG A 157 15.68 0.99 -12.57
CA ARG A 157 14.43 1.33 -13.25
C ARG A 157 14.44 0.97 -14.73
N ILE A 158 15.58 1.07 -15.43
CA ILE A 158 15.71 0.74 -16.86
C ILE A 158 16.10 -0.71 -17.16
N MET A 159 16.45 -1.52 -16.16
CA MET A 159 16.90 -2.90 -16.37
C MET A 159 15.84 -3.77 -17.06
N PRO A 160 16.24 -4.76 -17.86
CA PRO A 160 15.38 -5.87 -18.23
C PRO A 160 14.89 -6.62 -16.98
N TYR A 161 13.72 -7.26 -17.05
CA TYR A 161 13.10 -7.92 -15.89
C TYR A 161 14.04 -8.96 -15.26
N SER A 162 14.74 -9.75 -16.08
CA SER A 162 15.67 -10.79 -15.64
C SER A 162 16.84 -10.27 -14.79
N GLU A 163 17.28 -9.04 -15.00
CA GLU A 163 18.34 -8.41 -14.19
C GLU A 163 17.78 -7.61 -13.01
N MET A 164 16.60 -7.02 -13.18
CA MET A 164 15.88 -6.29 -12.14
C MET A 164 15.57 -7.21 -10.94
N ARG A 165 15.11 -8.43 -11.21
CA ARG A 165 14.76 -9.42 -10.18
C ARG A 165 15.95 -9.97 -9.37
N LYS A 166 17.17 -9.60 -9.73
CA LYS A 166 18.38 -9.99 -9.00
C LYS A 166 18.82 -8.93 -7.98
N GLN A 167 18.28 -7.72 -8.05
CA GLN A 167 18.80 -6.57 -7.29
C GLN A 167 18.62 -6.69 -5.78
N PHE A 168 17.56 -7.37 -5.35
CA PHE A 168 17.22 -7.59 -3.94
C PHE A 168 16.88 -9.07 -3.62
N ALA A 169 17.40 -10.01 -4.41
CA ALA A 169 17.08 -11.44 -4.32
C ALA A 169 17.42 -12.10 -2.98
N ASP A 170 18.40 -11.54 -2.26
CA ASP A 170 18.84 -12.00 -0.95
C ASP A 170 17.99 -11.44 0.22
N ILE A 171 17.07 -10.52 -0.05
CA ILE A 171 16.38 -9.74 0.98
C ILE A 171 14.89 -10.11 1.05
N TYR A 172 14.36 -10.22 2.27
CA TYR A 172 12.91 -10.30 2.49
C TYR A 172 12.29 -8.92 2.39
N GLY A 173 11.31 -8.75 1.50
CA GLY A 173 10.59 -7.49 1.30
C GLY A 173 9.27 -7.42 2.05
N MET A 174 8.60 -8.55 2.26
CA MET A 174 7.33 -8.61 2.99
C MET A 174 7.34 -9.78 3.97
N PHE A 175 6.86 -9.51 5.18
CA PHE A 175 6.79 -10.50 6.26
C PHE A 175 5.33 -10.77 6.59
N PHE A 176 4.84 -11.93 6.21
CA PHE A 176 3.47 -12.33 6.45
C PHE A 176 3.30 -12.99 7.82
N ALA A 177 2.22 -12.64 8.50
CA ALA A 177 1.86 -13.22 9.80
C ALA A 177 1.33 -14.66 9.72
N ASN A 178 1.15 -15.21 8.52
CA ASN A 178 0.63 -16.55 8.28
C ASN A 178 1.49 -17.27 7.21
N SER A 179 1.21 -18.56 7.01
CA SER A 179 1.87 -19.39 6.00
C SER A 179 1.35 -19.17 4.58
N ILE A 180 0.41 -18.24 4.41
CA ILE A 180 -0.24 -17.87 3.16
C ILE A 180 -0.11 -16.36 3.06
N PRO A 181 0.24 -15.80 1.88
CA PRO A 181 0.34 -14.37 1.69
C PRO A 181 -1.03 -13.74 1.94
N HIS A 182 -1.14 -12.99 3.04
CA HIS A 182 -2.38 -12.38 3.47
C HIS A 182 -2.10 -10.99 4.04
N MET A 183 -2.58 -9.96 3.35
CA MET A 183 -2.15 -8.57 3.59
C MET A 183 -2.90 -7.83 4.69
N ALA A 184 -3.87 -8.49 5.35
CA ALA A 184 -4.47 -7.94 6.55
C ALA A 184 -3.49 -7.79 7.72
N THR A 185 -2.37 -8.51 7.72
CA THR A 185 -1.26 -8.24 8.66
C THR A 185 0.08 -8.56 8.03
N THR A 186 0.92 -7.53 7.88
CA THR A 186 2.26 -7.66 7.32
C THR A 186 3.25 -6.71 7.98
N ALA A 187 4.53 -7.08 8.02
CA ALA A 187 5.61 -6.13 8.29
C ALA A 187 6.33 -5.74 6.99
N LEU A 188 6.55 -4.44 6.82
CA LEU A 188 7.18 -3.84 5.65
C LEU A 188 8.50 -3.15 6.08
N PRO A 189 9.66 -3.64 5.61
CA PRO A 189 10.95 -3.03 5.91
C PRO A 189 11.16 -1.69 5.24
N ARG A 190 11.98 -0.85 5.87
CA ARG A 190 12.32 0.48 5.37
C ARG A 190 12.93 0.44 3.96
N LEU A 191 13.80 -0.52 3.69
CA LEU A 191 14.37 -0.71 2.35
C LEU A 191 13.28 -0.91 1.29
N MET A 192 12.28 -1.74 1.60
CA MET A 192 11.18 -2.05 0.69
C MET A 192 10.30 -0.82 0.45
N LEU A 193 9.93 -0.09 1.52
CA LEU A 193 9.16 1.15 1.41
C LEU A 193 9.85 2.19 0.51
N GLU A 194 11.18 2.32 0.64
CA GLU A 194 11.95 3.30 -0.11
C GLU A 194 12.29 2.88 -1.55
N THR A 195 12.23 1.59 -1.90
CA THR A 195 12.55 1.11 -3.27
C THR A 195 11.34 0.65 -4.09
N VAL A 196 10.33 0.06 -3.44
CA VAL A 196 9.04 -0.30 -4.08
C VAL A 196 8.12 0.91 -4.12
N GLY A 197 8.20 1.77 -3.10
CA GLY A 197 7.46 3.02 -3.00
C GLY A 197 6.10 2.85 -2.36
N PHE A 198 5.11 3.53 -2.94
CA PHE A 198 3.74 3.65 -2.41
C PHE A 198 2.78 2.68 -3.11
N PHE A 199 1.66 2.36 -2.47
CA PHE A 199 0.57 1.57 -3.05
C PHE A 199 -0.13 2.34 -4.17
N ASP A 200 -0.60 1.65 -5.20
CA ASP A 200 -1.27 2.29 -6.33
C ASP A 200 -2.72 2.65 -5.98
N GLU A 201 -3.00 3.95 -5.92
CA GLU A 201 -4.28 4.49 -5.46
C GLU A 201 -5.39 4.44 -6.53
N ASN A 202 -5.10 3.98 -7.75
CA ASN A 202 -6.15 3.65 -8.72
C ASN A 202 -6.93 2.38 -8.31
N TYR A 203 -6.35 1.51 -7.47
CA TYR A 203 -7.08 0.41 -6.84
C TYR A 203 -7.92 0.93 -5.67
N TYR A 204 -9.13 1.39 -6.01
CA TYR A 204 -10.09 1.90 -5.05
C TYR A 204 -11.35 1.01 -4.97
N PRO A 205 -11.93 0.80 -3.77
CA PRO A 205 -11.46 1.24 -2.45
C PRO A 205 -10.42 0.30 -1.82
N THR A 206 -10.30 -0.93 -2.32
CA THR A 206 -9.38 -1.98 -1.84
C THR A 206 -9.43 -3.17 -2.81
N TYR A 207 -8.55 -4.14 -2.55
CA TYR A 207 -8.17 -5.29 -3.35
C TYR A 207 -7.40 -4.98 -4.63
N SER A 208 -6.30 -5.73 -4.80
CA SER A 208 -5.30 -5.65 -5.87
C SER A 208 -4.25 -4.55 -5.71
N GLU A 209 -4.41 -3.61 -4.78
CA GLU A 209 -3.32 -2.72 -4.37
C GLU A 209 -2.19 -3.50 -3.71
N ASP A 210 -2.55 -4.54 -2.98
CA ASP A 210 -1.65 -5.46 -2.31
C ASP A 210 -0.97 -6.42 -3.31
N ASP A 211 -1.75 -6.97 -4.24
CA ASP A 211 -1.21 -7.74 -5.37
C ASP A 211 -0.21 -6.90 -6.18
N ASP A 212 -0.58 -5.65 -6.52
CA ASP A 212 0.29 -4.72 -7.26
C ASP A 212 1.59 -4.43 -6.51
N TYR A 213 1.49 -4.18 -5.20
CA TYR A 213 2.64 -3.91 -4.37
C TYR A 213 3.57 -5.12 -4.29
N ALA A 214 3.01 -6.32 -4.10
CA ALA A 214 3.75 -7.58 -4.09
C ALA A 214 4.41 -7.86 -5.45
N TRP A 215 3.74 -7.65 -6.58
CA TRP A 215 4.35 -7.85 -7.89
C TRP A 215 5.47 -6.86 -8.19
N ARG A 216 5.35 -5.58 -7.81
CA ARG A 216 6.47 -4.63 -7.91
C ARG A 216 7.65 -5.06 -7.04
N MET A 217 7.34 -5.54 -5.84
CA MET A 217 8.33 -6.06 -4.90
C MET A 217 9.07 -7.28 -5.48
N HIS A 218 8.34 -8.29 -5.97
CA HIS A 218 8.90 -9.48 -6.62
C HIS A 218 9.66 -9.14 -7.90
N ALA A 219 9.22 -8.11 -8.63
CA ALA A 219 9.92 -7.64 -9.83
C ALA A 219 11.32 -7.10 -9.53
N LEU A 220 11.50 -6.50 -8.36
CA LEU A 220 12.79 -6.06 -7.83
C LEU A 220 13.61 -7.22 -7.20
N GLY A 221 13.01 -8.39 -7.05
CA GLY A 221 13.67 -9.62 -6.59
C GLY A 221 13.49 -9.95 -5.12
N PHE A 222 12.89 -9.07 -4.32
CA PHE A 222 12.65 -9.35 -2.91
C PHE A 222 11.83 -10.64 -2.70
N ARG A 223 12.06 -11.27 -1.56
CA ARG A 223 11.40 -12.52 -1.14
C ARG A 223 10.31 -12.26 -0.11
N ASP A 224 9.39 -13.20 -0.02
CA ASP A 224 8.40 -13.26 1.06
C ASP A 224 8.93 -14.08 2.24
N TYR A 225 8.70 -13.58 3.45
CA TYR A 225 8.80 -14.36 4.66
C TYR A 225 7.41 -14.78 5.12
N PHE A 226 7.24 -16.06 5.50
CA PHE A 226 5.98 -16.60 5.99
C PHE A 226 6.13 -17.14 7.40
N SER A 227 5.23 -16.72 8.30
CA SER A 227 5.18 -17.24 9.66
C SER A 227 4.51 -18.62 9.71
N PRO A 228 4.81 -19.46 10.72
CA PRO A 228 4.17 -20.76 10.89
C PRO A 228 2.64 -20.69 11.03
N LYS A 229 1.95 -21.72 10.56
CA LYS A 229 0.47 -21.85 10.61
C LYS A 229 -0.07 -21.80 12.04
N GLY A 230 -1.32 -21.33 12.18
CA GLY A 230 -2.12 -21.49 13.40
C GLY A 230 -1.87 -20.45 14.50
N ARG A 231 -1.03 -19.44 14.25
CA ARG A 231 -0.67 -18.39 15.21
C ARG A 231 -1.32 -17.04 14.92
N TYR A 232 -2.20 -17.01 13.93
CA TYR A 232 -2.85 -15.84 13.38
C TYR A 232 -4.28 -16.21 12.97
N VAL A 233 -5.25 -15.37 13.37
CA VAL A 233 -6.65 -15.46 12.97
C VAL A 233 -7.08 -14.11 12.43
N HIS A 234 -7.64 -14.11 11.22
CA HIS A 234 -8.31 -12.96 10.64
C HIS A 234 -9.81 -13.21 10.69
N PHE A 235 -10.56 -12.34 11.36
CA PHE A 235 -12.02 -12.36 11.37
C PHE A 235 -12.51 -11.65 10.10
N ASP A 236 -12.19 -12.26 8.96
CA ASP A 236 -12.41 -11.70 7.62
C ASP A 236 -13.89 -11.31 7.40
N MET A 237 -14.10 -10.26 6.63
CA MET A 237 -15.43 -9.83 6.15
C MET A 237 -16.48 -9.48 7.21
N THR A 238 -16.10 -9.28 8.48
CA THR A 238 -17.02 -8.83 9.56
C THR A 238 -17.81 -7.56 9.21
N ASN A 239 -17.37 -6.80 8.21
CA ASN A 239 -17.91 -5.49 7.84
C ASN A 239 -18.42 -5.37 6.40
N THR A 240 -18.23 -6.41 5.57
CA THR A 240 -18.53 -6.36 4.13
C THR A 240 -19.76 -7.18 3.74
N PHE A 241 -20.16 -8.16 4.55
CA PHE A 241 -21.35 -8.98 4.30
C PHE A 241 -22.44 -8.72 5.33
N PHE A 242 -23.53 -8.09 4.89
CA PHE A 242 -24.74 -7.88 5.69
C PHE A 242 -25.51 -9.21 5.82
N ASN A 243 -24.96 -10.19 6.55
CA ASN A 243 -25.63 -11.47 6.81
C ASN A 243 -26.40 -11.43 8.15
N SER A 244 -27.21 -12.47 8.41
CA SER A 244 -28.00 -12.64 9.64
C SER A 244 -27.17 -12.54 10.92
N ASP A 245 -25.92 -12.96 10.87
CA ASP A 245 -25.06 -13.11 12.05
C ASP A 245 -24.59 -11.75 12.60
N ILE A 246 -24.50 -10.72 11.75
CA ILE A 246 -24.24 -9.33 12.17
C ILE A 246 -25.45 -8.73 12.92
N ARG A 247 -26.68 -9.22 12.66
CA ARG A 247 -27.88 -8.80 13.43
C ARG A 247 -27.86 -9.36 14.85
N GLU A 248 -27.43 -10.60 15.02
CA GLU A 248 -27.37 -11.26 16.33
C GLU A 248 -26.27 -10.68 17.23
N ASN A 249 -25.14 -10.27 16.66
CA ASN A 249 -24.04 -9.64 17.39
C ASN A 249 -24.26 -8.15 17.75
N GLY A 250 -25.41 -7.56 17.42
CA GLY A 250 -25.75 -6.17 17.77
C GLY A 250 -25.02 -5.07 16.97
N ILE A 251 -24.13 -5.45 16.05
CA ILE A 251 -23.32 -4.54 15.21
C ILE A 251 -24.19 -3.89 14.11
N ALA A 252 -25.23 -4.58 13.62
CA ALA A 252 -26.16 -4.07 12.59
C ALA A 252 -27.08 -2.92 13.04
N LYS A 253 -26.97 -2.40 14.26
CA LYS A 253 -27.91 -1.39 14.80
C LYS A 253 -27.71 0.03 14.25
N TYR A 254 -26.65 0.30 13.50
CA TYR A 254 -26.34 1.67 13.03
C TYR A 254 -26.60 1.85 11.52
N PRO A 255 -27.48 2.78 11.11
CA PRO A 255 -27.73 3.09 9.70
C PRO A 255 -26.47 3.47 8.90
N ALA A 256 -25.46 4.03 9.56
CA ALA A 256 -24.17 4.35 8.95
C ALA A 256 -23.45 3.10 8.40
N TYR A 257 -23.58 1.94 9.05
CA TYR A 257 -23.04 0.69 8.51
C TYR A 257 -23.75 0.28 7.22
N THR A 258 -25.08 0.42 7.17
CA THR A 258 -25.85 0.11 5.96
C THR A 258 -25.43 1.01 4.79
N VAL A 259 -25.29 2.31 5.02
CA VAL A 259 -24.87 3.25 3.97
C VAL A 259 -23.45 2.93 3.49
N GLN A 260 -22.50 2.71 4.40
CA GLN A 260 -21.13 2.35 4.03
C GLN A 260 -21.05 1.00 3.31
N ALA A 261 -21.77 -0.02 3.77
CA ALA A 261 -21.82 -1.32 3.10
C ALA A 261 -22.44 -1.23 1.70
N LEU A 262 -23.48 -0.41 1.50
CA LEU A 262 -24.05 -0.16 0.18
C LEU A 262 -23.05 0.56 -0.73
N LYS A 263 -22.40 1.62 -0.24
CA LYS A 263 -21.35 2.33 -0.99
C LYS A 263 -20.24 1.38 -1.39
N TYR A 264 -19.71 0.63 -0.43
CA TYR A 264 -18.69 -0.39 -0.62
C TYR A 264 -19.13 -1.43 -1.66
N THR A 265 -20.34 -1.99 -1.55
CA THR A 265 -20.86 -2.98 -2.51
C THR A 265 -20.93 -2.45 -3.94
N ARG A 266 -21.22 -1.16 -4.12
CA ARG A 266 -21.26 -0.53 -5.46
C ARG A 266 -19.86 -0.41 -6.07
N VAL A 267 -18.87 0.02 -5.28
CA VAL A 267 -17.48 0.24 -5.75
C VAL A 267 -16.64 -1.03 -5.76
N HIS A 268 -16.93 -1.99 -4.88
CA HIS A 268 -16.31 -3.32 -4.80
C HIS A 268 -16.83 -4.25 -5.92
N TYR A 269 -16.98 -3.70 -7.12
CA TYR A 269 -17.40 -4.43 -8.30
C TYR A 269 -16.16 -5.00 -8.99
N ARG A 270 -16.00 -6.33 -8.93
CA ARG A 270 -14.80 -7.04 -9.41
C ARG A 270 -14.31 -6.60 -10.80
N PRO A 271 -15.18 -6.34 -11.80
CA PRO A 271 -14.72 -5.87 -13.10
C PRO A 271 -13.89 -4.58 -13.08
N TYR A 272 -14.12 -3.62 -12.17
CA TYR A 272 -13.33 -2.38 -12.14
C TYR A 272 -11.85 -2.65 -11.91
N ARG A 273 -11.53 -3.39 -10.83
CA ARG A 273 -10.15 -3.80 -10.53
C ARG A 273 -9.56 -4.72 -11.59
N HIS A 274 -10.35 -5.63 -12.17
CA HIS A 274 -9.85 -6.53 -13.21
C HIS A 274 -9.52 -5.80 -14.51
N TYR A 275 -10.30 -4.78 -14.89
CA TYR A 275 -9.97 -3.95 -16.05
C TYR A 275 -8.65 -3.21 -15.82
N TYR A 276 -8.49 -2.54 -14.69
CA TYR A 276 -7.25 -1.80 -14.42
C TYR A 276 -6.03 -2.72 -14.33
N ARG A 277 -6.14 -3.83 -13.58
CA ARG A 277 -5.08 -4.86 -13.50
C ARG A 277 -4.65 -5.34 -14.89
N ARG A 278 -5.59 -5.58 -15.81
CA ARG A 278 -5.26 -6.06 -17.15
C ARG A 278 -4.49 -5.04 -17.98
N TYR A 279 -4.72 -3.74 -17.77
CA TYR A 279 -3.95 -2.68 -18.42
C TYR A 279 -2.57 -2.50 -17.79
N LYS A 280 -2.50 -2.55 -16.46
CA LYS A 280 -1.26 -2.34 -15.72
C LYS A 280 -0.33 -3.56 -15.80
N TRP A 281 -0.83 -4.77 -15.60
CA TRP A 281 0.00 -5.97 -15.49
C TRP A 281 -0.39 -7.00 -16.55
N PHE A 282 -1.26 -7.92 -16.16
CA PHE A 282 -1.65 -9.08 -16.93
C PHE A 282 -3.05 -9.55 -16.49
N PRO A 283 -3.71 -10.44 -17.26
CA PRO A 283 -4.99 -11.03 -16.87
C PRO A 283 -4.94 -11.70 -15.51
N TYR A 284 -6.10 -11.84 -14.86
CA TYR A 284 -6.20 -12.40 -13.49
C TYR A 284 -5.60 -13.82 -13.35
N SER A 285 -5.59 -14.59 -14.44
CA SER A 285 -5.04 -15.95 -14.49
C SER A 285 -3.51 -16.03 -14.54
N LYS A 286 -2.81 -14.91 -14.71
CA LYS A 286 -1.34 -14.86 -14.74
C LYS A 286 -0.82 -14.28 -13.41
N TYR A 287 0.36 -14.74 -13.03
CA TYR A 287 1.20 -14.19 -11.97
C TYR A 287 2.60 -13.95 -12.55
N LEU A 288 3.37 -13.07 -11.91
CA LEU A 288 4.77 -12.87 -12.27
C LEU A 288 5.59 -14.07 -11.77
N SER A 289 6.23 -14.80 -12.68
CA SER A 289 7.09 -15.94 -12.36
C SER A 289 8.56 -15.62 -12.62
N PRO A 290 9.49 -16.30 -11.94
CA PRO A 290 10.91 -16.24 -12.24
C PRO A 290 11.27 -16.45 -13.72
N GLU A 291 10.50 -17.25 -14.43
CA GLU A 291 10.71 -17.67 -15.82
C GLU A 291 10.08 -16.69 -16.83
N ASP A 292 9.28 -15.72 -16.37
CA ASP A 292 8.78 -14.65 -17.22
C ASP A 292 9.97 -13.90 -17.86
N GLY A 293 9.86 -13.64 -19.16
CA GLY A 293 10.99 -13.48 -20.09
C GLY A 293 11.98 -12.35 -19.77
N PRO A 294 13.09 -12.23 -20.52
CA PRO A 294 14.13 -11.23 -20.24
C PRO A 294 13.63 -9.78 -20.39
N GLU A 295 12.54 -9.57 -21.12
CA GLU A 295 12.06 -8.25 -21.49
C GLU A 295 11.21 -7.57 -20.40
N ARG A 296 10.97 -6.28 -20.58
CA ARG A 296 10.13 -5.47 -19.68
C ARG A 296 8.62 -5.68 -19.89
N ILE A 297 8.22 -6.64 -20.73
CA ILE A 297 6.83 -6.81 -21.17
C ILE A 297 5.87 -7.19 -20.04
N ASP A 298 6.39 -7.86 -19.01
CA ASP A 298 5.63 -8.27 -17.82
C ASP A 298 5.71 -7.25 -16.68
N LEU A 299 6.42 -6.14 -16.84
CA LEU A 299 6.44 -5.01 -15.91
C LEU A 299 5.22 -4.10 -16.10
N PRO A 300 4.91 -3.21 -15.14
CA PRO A 300 3.78 -2.29 -15.23
C PRO A 300 3.69 -1.55 -16.57
N PHE A 301 2.52 -1.61 -17.19
CA PHE A 301 2.19 -1.08 -18.50
C PHE A 301 3.20 -1.52 -19.58
N LYS A 302 3.60 -2.80 -19.57
CA LYS A 302 4.61 -3.37 -20.46
C LYS A 302 5.96 -2.64 -20.37
N GLY A 303 6.28 -2.15 -19.18
CA GLY A 303 7.51 -1.39 -18.92
C GLY A 303 7.55 -0.01 -19.55
N VAL A 304 6.41 0.61 -19.90
CA VAL A 304 6.38 2.00 -20.40
C VAL A 304 6.80 3.01 -19.31
N ILE A 305 6.54 2.69 -18.04
CA ILE A 305 6.97 3.45 -16.87
C ILE A 305 7.89 2.60 -15.97
N PRO A 306 8.62 3.22 -15.03
CA PRO A 306 9.37 2.49 -13.99
C PRO A 306 8.49 1.56 -13.17
N VAL A 307 9.07 0.46 -12.69
CA VAL A 307 8.35 -0.55 -11.90
C VAL A 307 7.78 0.03 -10.60
N ASP A 308 8.43 1.02 -10.00
CA ASP A 308 8.03 1.68 -8.76
C ASP A 308 7.06 2.84 -8.96
N MET A 309 6.63 3.09 -10.20
CA MET A 309 5.78 4.22 -10.57
C MET A 309 4.32 3.80 -10.77
N TRP A 310 3.41 4.69 -10.39
CA TRP A 310 2.03 4.70 -10.86
C TRP A 310 1.57 6.13 -11.09
N VAL A 311 0.57 6.28 -11.97
CA VAL A 311 -0.03 7.58 -12.30
C VAL A 311 -1.50 7.52 -11.94
N LEU A 312 -1.97 8.43 -11.10
CA LEU A 312 -3.37 8.54 -10.75
C LEU A 312 -4.17 9.06 -11.95
N ASP A 313 -5.20 8.33 -12.35
CA ASP A 313 -6.20 8.85 -13.28
C ASP A 313 -7.39 9.43 -12.46
N PRO A 314 -7.52 10.76 -12.37
CA PRO A 314 -8.58 11.38 -11.59
C PRO A 314 -9.97 11.15 -12.18
N LYS A 315 -10.11 11.00 -13.51
CA LYS A 315 -11.39 10.72 -14.16
C LYS A 315 -11.86 9.31 -13.82
N HIS A 316 -10.96 8.34 -13.91
CA HIS A 316 -11.18 6.97 -13.49
C HIS A 316 -11.63 6.89 -12.02
N LEU A 317 -10.84 7.46 -11.09
CA LEU A 317 -11.16 7.44 -9.67
C LEU A 317 -12.49 8.15 -9.36
N THR A 318 -12.72 9.33 -9.93
CA THR A 318 -13.96 10.09 -9.74
C THR A 318 -15.19 9.30 -10.19
N SER A 319 -15.09 8.56 -11.30
CA SER A 319 -16.21 7.72 -11.76
C SER A 319 -16.55 6.61 -10.76
N ILE A 320 -15.55 5.98 -10.14
CA ILE A 320 -15.76 4.94 -9.12
C ILE A 320 -16.40 5.56 -7.87
N LEU A 321 -15.91 6.70 -7.40
CA LEU A 321 -16.46 7.42 -6.26
C LEU A 321 -17.93 7.81 -6.48
N GLN A 322 -18.25 8.35 -7.65
CA GLN A 322 -19.62 8.71 -8.01
C GLN A 322 -20.56 7.49 -8.09
N ILE A 323 -20.06 6.34 -8.53
CA ILE A 323 -20.81 5.07 -8.50
C ILE A 323 -21.06 4.62 -7.06
N GLY A 324 -20.06 4.73 -6.17
CA GLY A 324 -20.22 4.44 -4.74
C GLY A 324 -21.32 5.28 -4.09
N GLU A 325 -21.29 6.59 -4.35
CA GLU A 325 -22.30 7.54 -3.89
C GLU A 325 -23.67 7.36 -4.56
N GLY A 326 -23.80 6.47 -5.56
CA GLY A 326 -25.06 6.24 -6.28
C GLY A 326 -25.42 7.38 -7.24
N LYS A 327 -24.49 8.29 -7.53
CA LYS A 327 -24.64 9.38 -8.51
C LYS A 327 -24.51 8.89 -9.95
N LEU A 328 -23.81 7.77 -10.16
CA LEU A 328 -23.67 7.10 -11.45
C LEU A 328 -24.04 5.62 -11.36
N CYS A 329 -24.57 5.08 -12.47
CA CYS A 329 -24.72 3.64 -12.67
C CYS A 329 -23.38 3.00 -13.05
N ARG A 330 -23.24 1.70 -12.78
CA ARG A 330 -22.01 0.95 -13.09
C ARG A 330 -21.56 1.02 -14.56
N ARG A 331 -22.51 1.19 -15.49
CA ARG A 331 -22.26 1.32 -16.93
C ARG A 331 -21.55 2.63 -17.32
N HIS A 332 -21.57 3.64 -16.46
CA HIS A 332 -20.88 4.92 -16.66
C HIS A 332 -19.46 4.92 -16.06
N TYR A 333 -18.94 3.75 -15.69
CA TYR A 333 -17.57 3.60 -15.22
C TYR A 333 -16.56 4.05 -16.29
N SER A 334 -15.64 4.93 -15.90
CA SER A 334 -14.53 5.36 -16.73
C SER A 334 -13.37 4.38 -16.56
N ARG A 335 -12.96 3.75 -17.67
CA ARG A 335 -11.73 2.96 -17.70
C ARG A 335 -10.53 3.89 -17.52
N TYR A 336 -9.45 3.35 -16.99
CA TYR A 336 -8.17 4.04 -16.88
C TYR A 336 -7.70 4.54 -18.25
N ASP A 337 -7.40 5.84 -18.33
CA ASP A 337 -6.91 6.48 -19.53
C ASP A 337 -5.40 6.29 -19.67
N MET A 338 -4.99 5.46 -20.62
CA MET A 338 -3.57 5.22 -20.90
C MET A 338 -2.81 6.48 -21.34
N ASN A 339 -3.50 7.54 -21.78
CA ASN A 339 -2.87 8.80 -22.14
C ASN A 339 -2.26 9.53 -20.94
N VAL A 340 -2.69 9.25 -19.70
CA VAL A 340 -2.07 9.86 -18.51
C VAL A 340 -0.62 9.42 -18.32
N LEU A 341 -0.20 8.33 -18.97
CA LEU A 341 1.19 7.87 -18.98
C LEU A 341 2.08 8.69 -19.93
N ASN A 342 1.49 9.48 -20.83
CA ASN A 342 2.20 10.33 -21.79
C ASN A 342 2.53 11.69 -21.17
N PHE A 343 3.48 11.70 -20.24
CA PHE A 343 3.99 12.91 -19.60
C PHE A 343 5.47 13.12 -19.89
N ASN A 344 5.90 14.38 -19.86
CA ASN A 344 7.30 14.77 -20.07
C ASN A 344 7.88 15.39 -18.81
N VAL A 345 9.18 15.15 -18.60
CA VAL A 345 9.94 15.64 -17.45
C VAL A 345 11.03 16.59 -17.96
N SER A 346 11.10 17.79 -17.37
CA SER A 346 12.05 18.83 -17.71
C SER A 346 13.46 18.48 -17.25
N GLU A 347 14.43 19.30 -17.67
CA GLU A 347 15.82 19.20 -17.21
C GLU A 347 15.94 19.44 -15.71
N ASN A 348 15.04 20.25 -15.15
CA ASN A 348 14.98 20.55 -13.73
C ASN A 348 14.15 19.52 -12.93
N GLY A 349 13.71 18.43 -13.57
CA GLY A 349 12.91 17.38 -12.92
C GLY A 349 11.43 17.74 -12.74
N GLU A 350 10.94 18.81 -13.36
CA GLU A 350 9.54 19.23 -13.28
C GLU A 350 8.69 18.55 -14.38
N ILE A 351 7.42 18.29 -14.09
CA ILE A 351 6.50 17.77 -15.12
C ILE A 351 6.13 18.92 -16.06
N ILE A 352 6.47 18.79 -17.35
CA ILE A 352 6.19 19.82 -18.36
C ILE A 352 4.73 19.73 -18.83
N ARG A 353 4.23 18.50 -19.01
CA ARG A 353 2.84 18.23 -19.42
C ARG A 353 2.40 16.88 -18.91
N VAL A 354 1.18 16.82 -18.39
CA VAL A 354 0.35 15.60 -18.34
C VAL A 354 -0.77 15.85 -19.34
N ASN A 355 -0.92 15.02 -20.36
CA ASN A 355 -2.08 15.17 -21.25
C ASN A 355 -3.37 14.92 -20.41
N PRO A 356 -4.37 15.80 -20.49
CA PRO A 356 -5.53 15.82 -19.58
C PRO A 356 -6.53 14.69 -19.76
#